data_AF-X1LG65-F1
#
_entry.id   AF-X1LG65-F1
#
_cell.length_a   1.000
_cell.length_b   1.000
_cell.length_c   1.000
_cell.angle_alpha   90.00
_cell.angle_beta   90.00
_cell.angle_gamma   90.00
#
_symmetry.space_group_name_H-M   'P 1'
#
loop_
_entity.id
_entity.type
_entity.pdbx_description
1 polymer ?
#
loop_
_entity_poly.entity_id
_entity_poly.type
_entity_poly.pdbx_seq_one_letter_code
_entity_poly.pdbx_strand_id
1 'polypeptide(L)'
;MTGTDAEACAYLYTAALTQPMDHDWGQIYLYIAGKTYTRWKKNEMPEDIRVESLRDDQVADLNRLKEWLYRKRTTIRLERDRAERRQKREEEAAKRKAEQPALFDF
;
A
#
# COMPACT_ATOMS: atom_id res chain seq x y z
N MET A 1 -3.15 -14.28 -0.52
CA MET A 1 -1.81 -13.64 -0.53
C MET A 1 -1.93 -12.38 0.31
N THR A 2 -1.08 -12.19 1.32
CA THR A 2 -1.14 -11.08 2.29
C THR A 2 -0.10 -10.00 1.97
N GLY A 3 -0.21 -8.82 2.59
CA GLY A 3 0.80 -7.76 2.49
C GLY A 3 2.11 -8.18 3.15
N THR A 4 3.22 -7.60 2.69
CA THR A 4 4.57 -7.96 3.15
C THR A 4 4.99 -7.16 4.39
N ASP A 5 5.95 -7.67 5.16
CA ASP A 5 6.57 -6.91 6.28
C ASP A 5 7.19 -5.59 5.80
N ALA A 6 7.77 -5.57 4.60
CA ALA A 6 8.35 -4.36 4.01
C ALA A 6 7.28 -3.29 3.73
N GLU A 7 6.11 -3.69 3.21
CA GLU A 7 4.98 -2.77 2.99
C GLU A 7 4.43 -2.23 4.30
N ALA A 8 4.25 -3.10 5.30
CA ALA A 8 3.80 -2.68 6.63
C ALA A 8 4.82 -1.74 7.31
N CYS A 9 6.12 -2.03 7.18
CA CYS A 9 7.20 -1.20 7.71
C CYS A 9 7.19 0.19 7.07
N ALA A 10 7.10 0.27 5.74
CA ALA A 10 7.05 1.55 5.03
C ALA A 10 5.80 2.35 5.40
N TYR A 11 4.63 1.70 5.47
CA TYR A 11 3.39 2.35 5.87
C TYR A 11 3.46 2.93 7.29
N LEU A 12 3.87 2.11 8.26
CA LEU A 12 3.99 2.54 9.65
C LEU A 12 5.01 3.67 9.79
N TYR A 13 6.17 3.60 9.13
CA TYR A 13 7.12 4.72 9.12
C TYR A 13 6.45 6.02 8.66
N THR A 14 5.70 6.00 7.55
CA THR A 14 5.00 7.19 7.07
C THR A 14 3.88 7.67 7.99
N ALA A 15 3.16 6.76 8.66
CA ALA A 15 2.10 7.09 9.60
C ALA A 15 2.67 7.74 10.89
N ALA A 16 3.84 7.29 11.35
CA ALA A 16 4.53 7.87 12.50
C ALA A 16 4.95 9.33 12.27
N LEU A 17 5.17 9.73 11.01
CA LEU A 17 5.53 11.11 10.66
C LEU A 17 4.36 12.08 10.79
N THR A 18 3.11 11.58 10.74
CA THR A 18 1.91 12.43 10.86
C THR A 18 1.37 12.47 12.28
N GLN A 19 1.54 11.39 13.04
CA GLN A 19 1.11 11.30 14.43
C GLN A 19 1.98 10.31 15.23
N PRO A 20 2.18 10.54 16.54
CA PRO A 20 2.79 9.55 17.40
C PRO A 20 1.98 8.23 17.38
N MET A 21 2.69 7.12 17.35
CA MET A 21 2.09 5.79 17.55
C MET A 21 1.85 5.54 19.03
N ASP A 22 0.84 4.73 19.33
CA ASP A 22 0.75 4.11 20.65
C ASP A 22 1.85 3.05 20.83
N HIS A 23 1.93 2.53 22.05
CA HIS A 23 2.96 1.57 22.42
C HIS A 23 2.90 0.29 21.58
N ASP A 24 1.70 -0.23 21.28
CA ASP A 24 1.54 -1.50 20.58
C ASP A 24 1.92 -1.38 19.11
N TRP A 25 1.51 -0.33 18.42
CA TRP A 25 1.95 -0.06 17.05
C TRP A 25 3.46 0.25 16.99
N GLY A 26 4.02 0.89 18.02
CA GLY A 26 5.46 1.06 18.17
C GLY A 26 6.21 -0.27 18.26
N GLN A 27 5.74 -1.20 19.10
CA GLN A 27 6.31 -2.56 19.21
C GLN A 27 6.21 -3.32 17.89
N ILE A 28 5.05 -3.27 17.23
CA ILE A 28 4.84 -3.88 15.91
C ILE A 28 5.82 -3.31 14.88
N TYR A 29 6.00 -1.99 14.84
CA TYR A 29 6.92 -1.32 13.93
C TYR A 29 8.37 -1.77 14.16
N LEU A 30 8.86 -1.74 15.41
CA LEU A 30 10.22 -2.15 15.73
C LEU A 30 10.49 -3.62 15.40
N TYR A 31 9.51 -4.49 15.65
CA TYR A 31 9.60 -5.91 15.29
C TYR A 31 9.77 -6.12 13.78
N ILE A 32 8.91 -5.51 12.95
CA ILE A 32 8.99 -5.66 11.50
C ILE A 32 10.17 -4.88 10.89
N ALA A 33 10.54 -3.75 11.48
CA ALA A 33 11.73 -3.00 11.11
C ALA A 33 12.98 -3.86 11.34
N GLY A 34 13.12 -4.50 12.50
CA GLY A 34 14.21 -5.44 12.77
C GLY A 34 14.28 -6.58 11.75
N LYS A 35 13.15 -7.24 11.47
CA LYS A 35 13.08 -8.31 10.46
C LYS A 35 13.47 -7.83 9.06
N THR A 36 13.00 -6.66 8.66
CA THR A 36 13.29 -6.10 7.34
C THR A 36 14.74 -5.62 7.25
N TYR A 37 15.28 -4.98 8.28
CA TYR A 37 16.66 -4.49 8.30
C TYR A 37 17.69 -5.63 8.23
N THR A 38 17.49 -6.68 9.04
CA THR A 38 18.37 -7.87 9.05
C THR A 38 18.37 -8.59 7.71
N ARG A 39 17.20 -8.69 7.05
CA ARG A 39 17.08 -9.33 5.73
C ARG A 39 17.98 -8.69 4.66
N TRP A 40 18.24 -7.38 4.76
CA TRP A 40 19.05 -6.66 3.78
C TRP A 40 20.53 -6.55 4.17
N LYS A 41 20.98 -7.27 5.22
CA LYS A 41 22.38 -7.40 5.67
C LYS A 41 23.14 -6.07 5.86
N LYS A 42 22.44 -4.96 6.15
CA LYS A 42 23.08 -3.64 6.28
C LYS A 42 23.58 -3.35 7.69
N ASN A 43 22.91 -3.86 8.73
CA ASN A 43 23.36 -3.86 10.13
C ASN A 43 22.35 -4.66 10.98
N GLU A 44 22.66 -4.91 12.24
CA GLU A 44 21.67 -5.34 13.24
C GLU A 44 20.96 -4.13 13.87
N MET A 45 19.74 -4.32 14.38
CA MET A 45 19.12 -3.30 15.23
C MET A 45 19.85 -3.20 16.58
N PRO A 46 20.07 -1.98 17.10
CA PRO A 46 20.52 -1.79 18.48
C PRO A 46 19.69 -2.57 19.48
N GLU A 47 20.35 -3.15 20.50
CA GLU A 47 19.71 -4.06 21.46
C GLU A 47 18.63 -3.38 22.30
N ASP A 48 18.79 -2.09 22.61
CA ASP A 48 17.90 -1.30 23.45
C ASP A 48 16.50 -1.07 22.85
N ILE A 49 16.40 -1.10 21.52
CA ILE A 49 15.13 -0.93 20.79
C ILE A 49 14.68 -2.22 20.08
N ARG A 50 15.41 -3.32 20.30
CA ARG A 50 15.13 -4.60 19.63
C ARG A 50 13.88 -5.25 20.19
N VAL A 51 12.97 -5.62 19.30
CA VAL A 51 11.76 -6.38 19.62
C VAL A 51 11.86 -7.74 18.94
N GLU A 52 12.04 -8.79 19.74
CA GLU A 52 12.26 -10.17 19.28
C GLU A 52 10.94 -10.94 19.06
N SER A 53 9.89 -10.58 19.78
CA SER A 53 8.59 -11.24 19.71
C SER A 53 7.45 -10.25 19.88
N LEU A 54 6.29 -10.63 19.34
CA LEU A 54 5.03 -9.91 19.52
C LEU A 54 4.08 -10.80 20.30
N ARG A 55 3.22 -10.17 21.09
CA ARG A 55 2.07 -10.84 21.70
C ARG A 55 1.01 -11.20 20.65
N ASP A 56 0.11 -12.12 20.98
CA ASP A 56 -0.89 -12.64 20.04
C ASP A 56 -1.83 -11.54 19.50
N ASP A 57 -2.20 -10.57 20.33
CA ASP A 57 -2.98 -9.39 19.95
C ASP A 57 -2.24 -8.53 18.91
N GLN A 58 -0.97 -8.23 19.17
CA GLN A 58 -0.11 -7.47 18.26
C GLN A 58 0.13 -8.22 16.94
N VAL A 59 0.26 -9.54 16.97
CA VAL A 59 0.34 -10.38 15.76
C VAL A 59 -0.96 -10.31 14.96
N ALA A 60 -2.12 -10.36 15.64
CA ALA A 60 -3.41 -10.22 14.99
C ALA A 60 -3.57 -8.85 14.33
N ASP A 61 -3.16 -7.76 14.99
CA ASP A 61 -3.16 -6.41 14.42
C ASP A 61 -2.24 -6.26 13.23
N LEU A 62 -1.01 -6.79 13.31
CA LEU A 62 -0.09 -6.80 12.19
C LEU A 62 -0.68 -7.56 10.98
N ASN A 63 -1.34 -8.70 11.21
CA ASN A 63 -1.99 -9.47 10.15
C ASN A 63 -3.16 -8.72 9.53
N ARG A 64 -4.00 -8.06 10.35
CA ARG A 64 -5.07 -7.17 9.87
C ARG A 64 -4.52 -6.05 8.99
N LEU A 65 -3.45 -5.39 9.42
CA LEU A 65 -2.79 -4.33 8.66
C LEU A 65 -2.27 -4.85 7.30
N LYS A 66 -1.55 -5.96 7.29
CA LYS A 66 -1.03 -6.58 6.06
C LYS A 66 -2.14 -6.96 5.08
N GLU A 67 -3.23 -7.51 5.59
CA GLU A 67 -4.39 -7.84 4.76
C GLU A 67 -5.02 -6.57 4.17
N TRP A 68 -5.20 -5.53 4.98
CA TRP A 68 -5.72 -4.25 4.52
C TRP A 68 -4.83 -3.63 3.43
N LEU A 69 -3.51 -3.61 3.62
CA LEU A 69 -2.54 -3.11 2.63
C LEU A 69 -2.64 -3.89 1.30
N TYR A 70 -2.74 -5.22 1.37
CA TYR A 70 -2.90 -6.05 0.18
C TYR A 70 -4.20 -5.74 -0.58
N ARG A 71 -5.31 -5.63 0.16
CA ARG A 71 -6.62 -5.27 -0.42
C ARG A 71 -6.55 -3.90 -1.08
N LYS A 72 -5.99 -2.89 -0.39
CA LYS A 72 -5.82 -1.53 -0.91
C LYS A 72 -5.00 -1.49 -2.20
N ARG A 73 -3.85 -2.19 -2.25
CA ARG A 73 -3.04 -2.30 -3.47
C ARG A 73 -3.82 -2.89 -4.64
N THR A 74 -4.62 -3.92 -4.37
CA THR A 74 -5.47 -4.56 -5.39
C THR A 74 -6.57 -3.61 -5.88
N THR A 75 -7.25 -2.92 -4.96
CA THR A 75 -8.28 -1.94 -5.28
C THR A 75 -7.74 -0.80 -6.14
N ILE A 76 -6.61 -0.19 -5.75
CA ILE A 76 -6.00 0.93 -6.49
C ILE A 76 -5.64 0.50 -7.92
N ARG A 77 -5.09 -0.70 -8.10
CA ARG A 77 -4.79 -1.23 -9.43
C ARG A 77 -6.05 -1.38 -10.29
N LEU A 78 -7.10 -2.00 -9.74
CA LEU A 78 -8.35 -2.19 -10.47
C LEU A 78 -9.05 -0.86 -10.80
N GLU A 79 -9.00 0.11 -9.90
CA GLU A 79 -9.55 1.44 -10.11
C GLU A 79 -8.81 2.19 -11.20
N ARG A 80 -7.47 2.12 -11.21
CA ARG A 80 -6.64 2.70 -12.27
C ARG A 80 -6.96 2.07 -13.62
N ASP A 81 -6.99 0.74 -13.72
CA ASP A 81 -7.32 0.04 -14.97
C ASP A 81 -8.74 0.36 -15.47
N ARG A 82 -9.68 0.63 -14.56
CA ARG A 82 -11.04 1.10 -14.92
C ARG A 82 -11.02 2.55 -15.39
N ALA A 83 -10.24 3.42 -14.77
CA ALA A 83 -10.09 4.81 -15.16
C ALA A 83 -9.43 4.93 -16.54
N GLU A 84 -8.34 4.20 -16.79
CA GLU A 84 -7.65 4.17 -18.08
C GLU A 84 -8.58 3.67 -19.21
N ARG A 85 -9.37 2.61 -18.97
CA ARG A 85 -10.36 2.14 -19.95
C ARG A 85 -11.47 3.13 -20.23
N ARG A 86 -11.90 3.92 -19.23
CA ARG A 86 -12.90 4.98 -19.41
C ARG A 86 -12.33 6.12 -20.25
N GLN A 87 -11.14 6.60 -19.90
CA GLN A 87 -10.44 7.63 -20.69
C GLN A 87 -10.26 7.21 -22.15
N LYS A 88 -9.80 5.98 -22.39
CA LYS A 88 -9.63 5.48 -23.77
C LYS A 88 -10.95 5.46 -24.56
N ARG A 89 -12.06 5.04 -23.93
CA ARG A 89 -13.39 5.05 -24.58
C ARG A 89 -13.88 6.46 -24.87
N GLU A 90 -13.65 7.40 -23.95
CA GLU A 90 -14.00 8.80 -24.12
C GLU A 90 -13.18 9.45 -25.24
N GLU A 91 -11.87 9.17 -25.31
CA GLU A 91 -10.99 9.62 -26.39
C GLU A 91 -11.41 9.04 -27.75
N GLU A 92 -11.72 7.74 -27.83
CA GLU A 92 -12.21 7.11 -29.07
C GLU A 92 -13.56 7.67 -29.50
N ALA A 93 -14.48 7.93 -28.56
CA ALA A 93 -15.77 8.54 -28.86
C ALA A 93 -15.61 10.00 -29.34
N ALA A 94 -14.71 10.76 -28.71
CA ALA A 94 -14.36 12.12 -29.12
C ALA A 94 -13.74 12.14 -30.52
N LYS A 95 -12.82 11.22 -30.83
CA LYS A 95 -12.26 11.05 -32.18
C LYS A 95 -13.33 10.72 -33.20
N ARG A 96 -14.19 9.74 -32.94
CA ARG A 96 -15.31 9.39 -33.85
C ARG A 96 -16.27 10.56 -34.09
N LYS A 97 -16.55 11.36 -33.06
CA LYS A 97 -17.40 12.56 -33.19
C LYS A 97 -16.72 13.66 -34.01
N ALA A 98 -15.40 13.82 -33.88
CA ALA A 98 -14.63 14.78 -34.66
C ALA A 98 -14.40 14.32 -36.12
N GLU A 99 -14.30 13.00 -36.34
CA GLU A 99 -14.12 12.39 -37.65
C GLU A 99 -15.43 12.24 -38.44
N GLN A 100 -16.59 12.20 -37.78
CA GLN A 100 -17.87 12.36 -38.48
C GLN A 100 -17.96 13.80 -39.00
N PRO A 101 -17.84 14.05 -40.32
CA PRO A 101 -18.22 15.33 -40.87
C PRO A 101 -19.73 15.49 -40.66
N ALA A 102 -20.24 16.73 -40.68
CA ALA A 102 -21.68 17.00 -40.77
C ALA A 102 -22.22 16.35 -42.07
N LEU A 103 -22.55 15.05 -42.01
CA LEU A 103 -22.83 14.27 -43.21
C LEU A 103 -24.28 14.38 -43.66
N PHE A 104 -25.12 15.09 -42.91
CA PHE A 104 -26.52 15.34 -43.27
C PHE A 104 -27.01 16.68 -42.70
N ASP A 105 -26.72 17.77 -43.40
CA ASP A 105 -27.62 18.91 -43.45
C ASP A 105 -28.51 18.69 -44.69
N PHE A 106 -29.77 18.30 -44.46
CA PHE A 106 -30.82 18.20 -45.48
C PHE A 106 -31.76 19.40 -45.38
#